data_AF-A0A9D2GVZ6-F1
#
_entry.id   AF-A0A9D2GVZ6-F1
#
_cell.length_a   1.000
_cell.length_b   1.000
_cell.length_c   1.000
_cell.angle_alpha   90.00
_cell.angle_beta   90.00
_cell.angle_gamma   90.00
#
_symmetry.space_group_name_H-M   'P 1'
#
loop_
_entity.id
_entity.type
_entity.pdbx_description
1 polymer ?
#
loop_
_entity_poly.entity_id
_entity_poly.type
_entity_poly.pdbx_seq_one_letter_code
_entity_poly.pdbx_strand_id
1 'polypeptide(L)'
;MKKLPLLLLFLLFVTVAYAVDSTKPTYHNTDWIEKHGQAAKANDSECMTCHEERVECISCHEDTPPRNHTATFVNRTHGMQARWDRTYCQTCHKQDYCDSCHENAFPLSHTRSGFGDVTSPGFHCNTSCQLPSTNWKSTPAQNCIVCHKTRPATTKSGLQHP
;
A
#
# COMPACT_ATOMS: atom_id res chain seq x y z
N MET A 1 56.33 29.33 -56.97
CA MET A 1 54.89 29.10 -56.73
C MET A 1 54.68 27.64 -56.35
N LYS A 2 54.77 27.30 -55.05
CA LYS A 2 54.55 25.93 -54.55
C LYS A 2 53.11 25.87 -54.03
N LYS A 3 52.22 25.17 -54.73
CA LYS A 3 50.85 24.92 -54.29
C LYS A 3 50.89 23.88 -53.18
N LEU A 4 50.78 24.34 -51.92
CA LEU A 4 50.56 23.47 -50.77
C LEU A 4 49.17 22.82 -50.92
N PRO A 5 49.04 21.48 -50.84
CA PRO A 5 47.76 20.83 -51.10
C PRO A 5 46.81 21.11 -49.92
N LEU A 6 45.66 21.70 -50.25
CA LEU A 6 44.54 22.05 -49.36
C LEU A 6 43.97 20.83 -48.59
N LEU A 7 44.45 19.61 -48.88
CA LEU A 7 43.98 18.37 -48.28
C LEU A 7 44.46 18.13 -46.84
N LEU A 8 45.52 18.83 -46.39
CA LEU A 8 46.06 18.64 -45.04
C LEU A 8 45.35 19.44 -43.94
N LEU A 9 44.42 20.35 -44.29
CA LEU A 9 43.71 21.15 -43.29
C LEU A 9 42.44 20.47 -42.74
N PHE A 10 42.01 19.35 -43.33
CA PHE A 10 40.75 18.68 -42.93
C PHE A 10 40.93 17.60 -41.85
N LEU A 11 42.18 17.26 -41.49
CA LEU A 11 42.50 16.16 -40.57
C LEU A 11 42.72 16.58 -39.11
N LEU A 12 42.48 17.84 -38.74
CA LEU A 12 42.67 18.34 -37.37
C LEU A 12 41.39 18.48 -36.54
N PHE A 13 40.22 18.11 -37.07
CA PHE A 13 38.93 18.31 -36.38
C PHE A 13 38.30 17.04 -35.78
N VAL A 14 39.02 15.92 -35.64
CA VAL A 14 38.38 14.62 -35.27
C VAL A 14 38.83 14.03 -33.92
N THR A 15 39.53 14.76 -33.04
CA THR A 15 39.99 14.15 -31.77
C THR A 15 39.80 15.01 -30.54
N VAL A 16 38.59 15.53 -30.33
CA VAL A 16 38.15 15.77 -28.95
C VAL A 16 37.06 14.75 -28.63
N ALA A 17 37.51 13.54 -28.31
CA ALA A 17 36.68 12.58 -27.58
C ALA A 17 36.50 13.16 -26.18
N TYR A 18 35.49 14.00 -26.00
CA TYR A 18 35.02 14.37 -24.67
C TYR A 18 34.56 13.06 -24.03
N ALA A 19 35.31 12.58 -23.03
CA ALA A 19 34.76 11.64 -22.08
C ALA A 19 33.59 12.37 -21.43
N VAL A 20 32.37 12.10 -21.91
CA VAL A 20 31.17 12.56 -21.24
C VAL A 20 31.18 11.89 -19.88
N ASP A 21 31.42 12.68 -18.83
CA ASP A 21 31.22 12.26 -17.46
C ASP A 21 29.83 11.64 -17.36
N SER A 22 29.71 10.60 -16.55
CA SER A 22 28.44 9.92 -16.35
C SER A 22 27.37 10.96 -15.96
N THR A 23 26.28 11.04 -16.73
CA THR A 23 25.11 11.88 -16.39
C THR A 23 24.38 11.38 -15.15
N LYS A 24 24.86 10.27 -14.56
CA LYS A 24 24.37 9.64 -13.34
C LYS A 24 24.62 10.55 -12.12
N PRO A 25 23.56 11.02 -11.46
CA PRO A 25 23.71 11.81 -10.24
C PRO A 25 24.41 11.04 -9.11
N THR A 26 25.11 11.74 -8.22
CA THR A 26 25.91 11.17 -7.13
C THR A 26 25.12 10.34 -6.11
N TYR A 27 23.81 10.56 -6.04
CA TYR A 27 22.87 9.80 -5.20
C TYR A 27 22.51 8.41 -5.76
N HIS A 28 22.90 8.07 -7.00
CA HIS A 28 22.75 6.73 -7.55
C HIS A 28 23.90 5.80 -7.09
N ASN A 29 24.07 5.66 -5.80
CA ASN A 29 25.06 4.80 -5.17
C ASN A 29 24.40 3.54 -4.60
N THR A 30 25.17 2.74 -3.86
CA THR A 30 24.72 1.46 -3.28
C THR A 30 23.52 1.60 -2.33
N ASP A 31 23.33 2.78 -1.73
CA ASP A 31 22.25 3.02 -0.77
C ASP A 31 20.96 3.52 -1.45
N TRP A 32 20.94 3.59 -2.79
CA TRP A 32 19.82 4.12 -3.57
C TRP A 32 18.47 3.47 -3.19
N ILE A 33 18.45 2.14 -3.07
CA ILE A 33 17.24 1.38 -2.71
C ILE A 33 16.64 1.85 -1.38
N GLU A 34 17.47 2.25 -0.43
CA GLU A 34 17.02 2.71 0.88
C GLU A 34 16.61 4.18 0.91
N LYS A 35 17.19 5.02 0.06
CA LYS A 35 17.08 6.48 0.14
C LYS A 35 16.14 7.09 -0.89
N HIS A 36 15.98 6.47 -2.06
CA HIS A 36 15.21 7.06 -3.16
C HIS A 36 13.74 7.32 -2.82
N GLY A 37 13.13 6.51 -1.96
CA GLY A 37 11.73 6.68 -1.60
C GLY A 37 11.42 8.04 -0.96
N GLN A 38 12.36 8.63 -0.20
CA GLN A 38 12.18 9.98 0.35
C GLN A 38 12.39 11.05 -0.72
N ALA A 39 13.35 10.85 -1.62
CA ALA A 39 13.60 11.77 -2.73
C ALA A 39 12.41 11.81 -3.69
N ALA A 40 11.89 10.66 -4.11
CA ALA A 40 10.71 10.54 -4.96
C ALA A 40 9.46 11.14 -4.30
N LYS A 41 9.30 10.98 -2.97
CA LYS A 41 8.20 11.63 -2.24
C LYS A 41 8.32 13.16 -2.23
N ALA A 42 9.54 13.68 -2.20
CA ALA A 42 9.78 15.12 -2.22
C ALA A 42 9.55 15.71 -3.63
N ASN A 43 10.08 15.05 -4.66
CA ASN A 43 9.91 15.45 -6.05
C ASN A 43 10.24 14.29 -7.02
N ASP A 44 9.24 13.52 -7.42
CA ASP A 44 9.40 12.44 -8.41
C ASP A 44 9.66 12.96 -9.83
N SER A 45 9.22 14.19 -10.15
CA SER A 45 9.46 14.79 -11.48
C SER A 45 10.94 14.99 -11.80
N GLU A 46 11.80 15.14 -10.79
CA GLU A 46 13.25 15.21 -10.98
C GLU A 46 13.77 13.92 -11.63
N CYS A 47 13.27 12.76 -11.17
CA CYS A 47 13.63 11.46 -11.73
C CYS A 47 13.20 11.34 -13.20
N MET A 48 12.02 11.88 -13.53
CA MET A 48 11.45 11.83 -14.88
C MET A 48 12.21 12.70 -15.91
N THR A 49 13.20 13.49 -15.47
CA THR A 49 14.09 14.24 -16.38
C THR A 49 14.97 13.29 -17.21
N CYS A 50 15.28 12.12 -16.66
CA CYS A 50 16.10 11.09 -17.32
C CYS A 50 15.40 9.73 -17.43
N HIS A 51 14.50 9.40 -16.50
CA HIS A 51 13.74 8.14 -16.48
C HIS A 51 12.36 8.35 -17.10
N GLU A 52 12.22 8.07 -18.38
CA GLU A 52 11.02 8.42 -19.14
C GLU A 52 9.89 7.40 -18.97
N GLU A 53 10.19 6.17 -18.57
CA GLU A 53 9.21 5.09 -18.53
C GLU A 53 8.81 4.74 -17.09
N ARG A 54 7.52 4.87 -16.80
CA ARG A 54 6.97 4.48 -15.48
C ARG A 54 7.25 3.01 -15.11
N VAL A 55 7.46 2.15 -16.11
CA VAL A 55 7.81 0.73 -15.89
C VAL A 55 9.11 0.57 -15.09
N GLU A 56 10.05 1.52 -15.18
CA GLU A 56 11.30 1.52 -14.41
C GLU A 56 11.06 1.64 -12.90
N CYS A 57 9.97 2.33 -12.50
CA CYS A 57 9.55 2.39 -11.11
C CYS A 57 8.79 1.10 -10.73
N ILE A 58 7.86 0.68 -11.59
CA ILE A 58 6.94 -0.42 -11.32
C ILE A 58 7.71 -1.74 -11.17
N SER A 59 8.74 -1.99 -11.97
CA SER A 59 9.48 -3.26 -11.99
C SER A 59 10.01 -3.71 -10.63
N CYS A 60 10.28 -2.76 -9.72
CA CYS A 60 10.64 -3.06 -8.34
C CYS A 60 9.46 -2.88 -7.39
N HIS A 61 8.67 -1.82 -7.56
CA HIS A 61 7.59 -1.47 -6.62
C HIS A 61 6.36 -2.40 -6.71
N GLU A 62 6.21 -3.17 -7.79
CA GLU A 62 5.17 -4.20 -7.90
C GLU A 62 5.44 -5.41 -7.00
N ASP A 63 6.72 -5.76 -6.82
CA ASP A 63 7.18 -6.90 -6.03
C ASP A 63 7.79 -6.51 -4.67
N THR A 64 7.90 -5.19 -4.40
CA THR A 64 8.45 -4.69 -3.13
C THR A 64 7.32 -4.32 -2.17
N PRO A 65 7.17 -5.05 -1.04
CA PRO A 65 6.17 -4.70 -0.06
C PRO A 65 6.54 -3.36 0.62
N PRO A 66 5.55 -2.51 0.94
CA PRO A 66 5.78 -1.32 1.73
C PRO A 66 6.46 -1.63 3.06
N ARG A 67 7.32 -0.73 3.56
CA ARG A 67 8.13 -0.95 4.78
C ARG A 67 7.35 -1.32 6.04
N ASN A 68 6.06 -0.98 6.09
CA ASN A 68 5.18 -1.34 7.20
C ASN A 68 4.72 -2.81 7.16
N HIS A 69 4.96 -3.58 6.09
CA HIS A 69 4.55 -4.98 5.91
C HIS A 69 5.33 -5.94 6.81
N THR A 70 5.09 -5.80 8.10
CA THR A 70 5.65 -6.62 9.16
C THR A 70 4.60 -7.60 9.68
N ALA A 71 5.02 -8.65 10.37
CA ALA A 71 4.09 -9.55 11.06
C ALA A 71 3.18 -8.79 12.04
N THR A 72 3.69 -7.74 12.69
CA THR A 72 2.90 -6.86 13.57
C THR A 72 1.83 -6.10 12.79
N PHE A 73 2.16 -5.59 11.60
CA PHE A 73 1.18 -4.93 10.75
C PHE A 73 0.06 -5.87 10.34
N VAL A 74 0.43 -7.01 9.74
CA VAL A 74 -0.53 -8.00 9.27
C VAL A 74 -1.38 -8.54 10.42
N ASN A 75 -0.83 -8.77 11.61
CA ASN A 75 -1.61 -9.37 12.69
C ASN A 75 -2.36 -8.37 13.58
N ARG A 76 -1.97 -7.08 13.58
CA ARG A 76 -2.50 -6.13 14.59
C ARG A 76 -2.95 -4.79 14.05
N THR A 77 -2.32 -4.23 13.03
CA THR A 77 -2.55 -2.82 12.68
C THR A 77 -3.09 -2.59 11.26
N HIS A 78 -3.04 -3.57 10.35
CA HIS A 78 -3.58 -3.44 8.99
C HIS A 78 -5.06 -3.04 8.99
N GLY A 79 -5.84 -3.56 9.94
CA GLY A 79 -7.27 -3.24 10.05
C GLY A 79 -7.55 -1.78 10.39
N MET A 80 -6.60 -1.02 10.97
CA MET A 80 -6.75 0.43 11.14
C MET A 80 -6.52 1.15 9.82
N GLN A 81 -5.47 0.76 9.09
CA GLN A 81 -5.17 1.34 7.79
C GLN A 81 -6.26 1.04 6.75
N ALA A 82 -6.73 -0.21 6.69
CA ALA A 82 -7.83 -0.61 5.81
C ALA A 82 -9.17 0.10 6.14
N ARG A 83 -9.36 0.61 7.36
CA ARG A 83 -10.52 1.46 7.67
C ARG A 83 -10.43 2.84 7.06
N TRP A 84 -9.20 3.37 6.94
CA TRP A 84 -8.95 4.71 6.42
C TRP A 84 -8.86 4.71 4.90
N ASP A 85 -8.13 3.73 4.35
CA ASP A 85 -7.89 3.62 2.92
C ASP A 85 -7.64 2.16 2.53
N ARG A 86 -8.67 1.50 1.97
CA ARG A 86 -8.52 0.17 1.38
C ARG A 86 -7.87 0.20 0.01
N THR A 87 -7.98 1.33 -0.70
CA THR A 87 -7.44 1.44 -2.06
C THR A 87 -5.92 1.35 -2.05
N TYR A 88 -5.28 1.82 -0.97
CA TYR A 88 -3.87 1.58 -0.69
C TYR A 88 -3.48 0.09 -0.83
N CYS A 89 -4.23 -0.80 -0.17
CA CYS A 89 -3.98 -2.24 -0.22
C CYS A 89 -4.30 -2.82 -1.60
N GLN A 90 -5.34 -2.29 -2.26
CA GLN A 90 -5.80 -2.73 -3.58
C GLN A 90 -4.83 -2.41 -4.72
N THR A 91 -3.81 -1.59 -4.45
CA THR A 91 -2.68 -1.38 -5.38
C THR A 91 -1.99 -2.70 -5.74
N CYS A 92 -1.88 -3.63 -4.77
CA CYS A 92 -1.21 -4.93 -4.97
C CYS A 92 -2.14 -6.12 -4.68
N HIS A 93 -3.04 -6.00 -3.70
CA HIS A 93 -3.86 -7.11 -3.21
C HIS A 93 -5.29 -7.06 -3.75
N LYS A 94 -5.80 -8.19 -4.23
CA LYS A 94 -7.20 -8.36 -4.61
C LYS A 94 -8.08 -8.69 -3.40
N GLN A 95 -9.40 -8.65 -3.59
CA GLN A 95 -10.38 -8.89 -2.52
C GLN A 95 -10.25 -10.28 -1.90
N ASP A 96 -9.93 -11.30 -2.71
CA ASP A 96 -9.65 -12.67 -2.29
C ASP A 96 -8.52 -12.77 -1.26
N TYR A 97 -7.51 -11.89 -1.31
CA TYR A 97 -6.46 -11.83 -0.30
C TYR A 97 -7.02 -11.44 1.07
N CYS A 98 -7.95 -10.47 1.12
CA CYS A 98 -8.64 -10.13 2.36
C CYS A 98 -9.47 -11.33 2.85
N ASP A 99 -10.22 -11.95 1.95
CA ASP A 99 -11.15 -13.03 2.27
C ASP A 99 -10.41 -14.27 2.80
N SER A 100 -9.20 -14.56 2.29
CA SER A 100 -8.36 -15.70 2.70
C SER A 100 -8.17 -15.83 4.22
N CYS A 101 -8.13 -14.69 4.93
CA CYS A 101 -8.13 -14.65 6.39
C CYS A 101 -9.50 -14.27 6.94
N HIS A 102 -10.17 -13.26 6.37
CA HIS A 102 -11.38 -12.69 6.97
C HIS A 102 -12.64 -13.56 6.85
N GLU A 103 -12.62 -14.63 6.05
CA GLU A 103 -13.69 -15.64 6.06
C GLU A 103 -13.69 -16.48 7.34
N ASN A 104 -12.51 -16.74 7.91
CA ASN A 104 -12.34 -17.69 9.02
C ASN A 104 -11.70 -17.08 10.28
N ALA A 105 -11.13 -15.87 10.18
CA ALA A 105 -10.46 -15.18 11.27
C ALA A 105 -11.26 -13.97 11.73
N PHE A 106 -11.62 -13.98 13.01
CA PHE A 106 -12.28 -12.83 13.64
C PHE A 106 -11.24 -11.74 13.98
N PRO A 107 -11.60 -10.44 13.88
CA PRO A 107 -10.71 -9.38 14.30
C PRO A 107 -10.40 -9.49 15.80
N LEU A 108 -9.28 -8.93 16.27
CA LEU A 108 -8.93 -8.90 17.71
C LEU A 108 -10.00 -8.23 18.59
N SER A 109 -10.88 -7.40 18.01
CA SER A 109 -12.04 -6.87 18.74
C SER A 109 -13.05 -7.95 19.15
N HIS A 110 -13.00 -9.14 18.53
CA HIS A 110 -13.86 -10.29 18.77
C HIS A 110 -13.23 -11.33 19.70
N THR A 111 -11.97 -11.16 20.10
CA THR A 111 -11.25 -12.12 20.96
C THR A 111 -11.27 -11.73 22.44
N ARG A 112 -12.04 -10.69 22.83
CA ARG A 112 -12.27 -10.38 24.26
C ARG A 112 -13.19 -11.43 24.86
N SER A 113 -12.84 -11.95 26.05
CA SER A 113 -13.73 -12.85 26.81
C SER A 113 -15.14 -12.27 26.92
N GLY A 114 -16.15 -13.07 26.53
CA GLY A 114 -17.56 -12.68 26.49
C GLY A 114 -18.07 -12.24 25.12
N PHE A 115 -17.21 -12.03 24.12
CA PHE A 115 -17.67 -11.74 22.76
C PHE A 115 -18.37 -12.97 22.16
N GLY A 116 -19.70 -12.88 21.97
CA GLY A 116 -20.53 -13.97 21.46
C GLY A 116 -21.10 -14.92 22.52
N ASP A 117 -20.85 -14.67 23.81
CA ASP A 117 -21.50 -15.42 24.89
C ASP A 117 -23.01 -15.06 24.95
N VAL A 118 -23.84 -15.97 24.46
CA VAL A 118 -25.31 -15.85 24.47
C VAL A 118 -25.91 -16.18 25.84
N THR A 119 -25.14 -16.75 26.77
CA THR A 119 -25.57 -17.08 28.13
C THR A 119 -25.43 -15.90 29.09
N SER A 120 -24.66 -14.88 28.72
CA SER A 120 -24.52 -13.60 29.43
C SER A 120 -25.27 -12.48 28.68
N PRO A 121 -26.36 -11.90 29.25
CA PRO A 121 -27.14 -10.84 28.60
C PRO A 121 -26.31 -9.56 28.49
N GLY A 122 -25.48 -9.40 27.45
CA GLY A 122 -24.56 -8.26 27.45
C GLY A 122 -23.62 -8.14 26.26
N PHE A 123 -22.88 -9.18 25.91
CA PHE A 123 -21.52 -8.89 25.47
C PHE A 123 -21.26 -8.90 23.95
N HIS A 124 -22.27 -9.17 23.12
CA HIS A 124 -22.16 -8.99 21.65
C HIS A 124 -23.31 -8.18 21.04
N CYS A 125 -24.57 -8.48 21.36
CA CYS A 125 -25.73 -7.75 20.81
C CYS A 125 -26.33 -6.69 21.77
N ASN A 126 -25.89 -6.61 23.03
CA ASN A 126 -26.58 -5.83 24.06
C ASN A 126 -25.79 -4.61 24.60
N THR A 127 -24.60 -4.32 24.08
CA THR A 127 -23.77 -3.20 24.54
C THR A 127 -23.66 -2.03 23.56
N SER A 128 -24.23 -2.12 22.35
CA SER A 128 -24.14 -1.00 21.37
C SER A 128 -25.27 -0.90 20.32
N CYS A 129 -26.31 -1.74 20.35
CA CYS A 129 -27.44 -1.66 19.42
C CYS A 129 -28.73 -1.06 20.03
N GLN A 130 -28.75 -0.80 21.33
CA GLN A 130 -29.81 -0.04 22.00
C GLN A 130 -29.34 1.41 22.23
N LEU A 131 -29.30 2.25 21.19
CA LEU A 131 -29.50 3.72 21.20
C LEU A 131 -29.64 4.14 19.71
N PRO A 132 -30.45 5.15 19.37
CA PRO A 132 -31.38 5.12 18.24
C PRO A 132 -30.69 4.83 16.90
N SER A 133 -31.07 3.72 16.26
CA SER A 133 -30.59 3.27 14.95
C SER A 133 -31.17 4.09 13.79
N THR A 134 -31.27 5.41 13.94
CA THR A 134 -31.67 6.30 12.83
C THR A 134 -30.49 6.69 11.94
N ASN A 135 -29.24 6.39 12.34
CA ASN A 135 -28.07 6.58 11.47
C ASN A 135 -27.11 5.37 11.43
N TRP A 136 -27.26 4.54 10.40
CA TRP A 136 -26.25 3.53 10.00
C TRP A 136 -24.87 4.10 9.63
N LYS A 137 -24.70 5.42 9.76
CA LYS A 137 -23.48 6.17 9.45
C LYS A 137 -22.60 6.42 10.68
N SER A 138 -22.96 5.95 11.87
CA SER A 138 -22.09 6.09 13.05
C SER A 138 -20.92 5.11 13.00
N THR A 139 -19.72 5.55 13.40
CA THR A 139 -18.49 4.74 13.38
C THR A 139 -18.61 3.41 14.12
N PRO A 140 -19.29 3.31 15.29
CA PRO A 140 -19.54 2.03 15.94
C PRO A 140 -20.37 1.08 15.08
N ALA A 141 -21.45 1.56 14.44
CA ALA A 141 -22.25 0.77 13.52
C ALA A 141 -21.44 0.35 12.29
N GLN A 142 -20.69 1.28 11.67
CA GLN A 142 -19.82 1.00 10.51
C GLN A 142 -18.81 -0.13 10.75
N ASN A 143 -18.37 -0.34 12.00
CA ASN A 143 -17.47 -1.44 12.34
C ASN A 143 -18.16 -2.81 12.38
N CYS A 144 -19.45 -2.86 12.72
CA CYS A 144 -20.21 -4.11 12.79
C CYS A 144 -20.68 -4.58 11.41
N ILE A 145 -20.97 -3.64 10.51
CA ILE A 145 -21.58 -3.90 9.19
C ILE A 145 -20.58 -4.41 8.15
N VAL A 146 -19.29 -4.32 8.50
CA VAL A 146 -18.21 -4.97 7.74
C VAL A 146 -18.49 -6.47 7.64
N CYS A 147 -19.00 -7.08 8.71
CA CYS A 147 -19.35 -8.51 8.76
C CYS A 147 -20.87 -8.75 8.80
N HIS A 148 -21.66 -7.87 9.45
CA HIS A 148 -23.12 -7.98 9.54
C HIS A 148 -23.84 -7.10 8.51
N LYS A 149 -23.93 -7.58 7.26
CA LYS A 149 -24.67 -6.92 6.17
C LYS A 149 -26.17 -6.78 6.47
N THR A 150 -26.71 -7.67 7.30
CA THR A 150 -28.08 -7.65 7.82
C THR A 150 -28.05 -7.89 9.32
N ARG A 151 -29.07 -7.42 10.03
CA ARG A 151 -29.23 -7.71 11.47
C ARG A 151 -29.37 -9.24 11.66
N PRO A 152 -28.47 -9.90 12.41
CA PRO A 152 -28.62 -11.32 12.72
C PRO A 152 -29.92 -11.59 13.48
N ALA A 153 -30.63 -12.66 13.11
CA ALA A 153 -31.84 -13.07 13.79
C ALA A 153 -31.49 -13.77 15.12
N THR A 154 -31.92 -13.22 16.25
CA THR A 154 -31.82 -13.90 17.54
C THR A 154 -32.89 -14.98 17.63
N THR A 155 -32.51 -16.24 17.83
CA THR A 155 -33.47 -17.33 18.14
C THR A 155 -33.46 -17.67 19.62
N LYS A 156 -34.47 -18.42 20.10
CA LYS A 156 -34.54 -18.90 21.50
C LYS A 156 -33.37 -19.82 21.88
N SER A 157 -32.64 -20.36 20.90
CA SER A 157 -31.47 -21.22 21.09
C SER A 157 -30.13 -20.47 21.00
N GLY A 158 -30.17 -19.13 20.93
CA GLY A 158 -29.01 -18.28 20.65
C GLY A 158 -29.04 -17.69 19.22
N LEU A 159 -28.00 -16.93 18.89
CA LEU A 159 -27.81 -16.37 17.55
C LEU A 159 -27.51 -17.50 16.55
N GLN A 160 -28.29 -17.60 15.47
CA GLN A 160 -27.87 -18.37 14.31
C GLN A 160 -26.87 -17.53 13.52
N HIS A 161 -25.60 -17.90 13.60
CA HIS A 161 -24.60 -17.51 12.62
C HIS A 161 -24.48 -18.67 11.61
N PRO A 162 -24.44 -18.40 10.30
CA PRO A 162 -23.83 -19.36 9.37
C PRO A 162 -22.37 -19.62 9.75
#